data_AF-Q2WA69-F1
#
_entry.id   AF-Q2WA69-F1
#
_cell.length_a   1.000
_cell.length_b   1.000
_cell.length_c   1.000
_cell.angle_alpha   90.00
_cell.angle_beta   90.00
_cell.angle_gamma   90.00
#
_symmetry.space_group_name_H-M   'P 1'
#
loop_
_entity.id
_entity.type
_entity.pdbx_description
1 polymer ?
#
loop_
_entity_poly.entity_id
_entity_poly.type
_entity_poly.pdbx_seq_one_letter_code
_entity_poly.pdbx_strand_id
1 'polypeptide(L)'
;MSTPRLSIAFVQHQVAKAFGIDPRMMTSSQRAKKLARPRQVAMWIVARIMPSLSMPQIGRAFGNRDHTTVIHGVRKIEEMRGNDPAFAELVDGLRLSIVQQVTAQIGADQLAAERMAVCVADAFEVAALTLARTDPEAAMRAFAPLAQALLGGSSLQSEEAMPCG
;
A
#
# COMPACT_ATOMS: atom_id res chain seq x y z
N MET A 1 -13.44 23.27 9.41
CA MET A 1 -12.23 22.79 8.70
C MET A 1 -12.50 21.36 8.27
N SER A 2 -12.60 21.09 6.96
CA SER A 2 -12.93 19.74 6.47
C SER A 2 -11.77 18.78 6.76
N THR A 3 -12.02 17.79 7.61
CA THR A 3 -11.07 16.74 7.96
C THR A 3 -10.64 15.98 6.71
N PRO A 4 -9.35 15.96 6.34
CA PRO A 4 -8.91 15.23 5.16
C PRO A 4 -9.04 13.72 5.41
N ARG A 5 -10.01 13.07 4.76
CA ARG A 5 -10.11 11.61 4.73
C ARG A 5 -9.03 11.03 3.82
N LEU A 6 -8.55 9.83 4.15
CA LEU A 6 -7.68 9.06 3.28
C LEU A 6 -8.36 8.88 1.92
N SER A 7 -7.72 9.42 0.89
CA SER A 7 -8.25 9.44 -0.47
C SER A 7 -7.08 9.53 -1.47
N ILE A 8 -7.34 9.14 -2.72
CA ILE A 8 -6.31 9.21 -3.77
C ILE A 8 -5.85 10.66 -3.98
N ALA A 9 -6.77 11.63 -3.89
CA ALA A 9 -6.46 13.05 -3.99
C ALA A 9 -5.52 13.53 -2.88
N PHE A 10 -5.70 13.02 -1.65
CA PHE A 10 -4.81 13.32 -0.53
C PHE A 10 -3.38 12.83 -0.81
N VAL A 11 -3.23 11.58 -1.27
CA VAL A 11 -1.91 11.03 -1.63
C VAL A 11 -1.28 11.81 -2.78
N GLN A 12 -2.05 12.16 -3.81
CA GLN A 12 -1.57 12.99 -4.92
C GLN A 12 -1.03 14.34 -4.43
N HIS A 13 -1.76 15.01 -3.54
CA HIS A 13 -1.35 16.29 -2.98
C HIS A 13 -0.06 16.17 -2.17
N GLN A 14 0.03 15.14 -1.32
CA GLN A 14 1.17 14.98 -0.43
C GLN A 14 2.44 14.57 -1.19
N VAL A 15 2.32 13.74 -2.22
CA VAL A 15 3.43 13.42 -3.12
C VAL A 15 3.81 14.66 -3.94
N ALA A 16 2.85 15.40 -4.48
CA ALA A 16 3.13 16.62 -5.23
C ALA A 16 3.93 17.64 -4.41
N LYS A 17 3.55 17.82 -3.14
CA LYS A 17 4.26 18.67 -2.18
C LYS A 17 5.69 18.19 -1.92
N ALA A 18 5.91 16.89 -1.74
CA ALA A 18 7.24 16.32 -1.52
C ALA A 18 8.19 16.50 -2.72
N PHE A 19 7.66 16.45 -3.93
CA PHE A 19 8.43 16.62 -5.17
C PHE A 19 8.44 18.07 -5.70
N GLY A 20 7.79 19.02 -5.01
CA GLY A 20 7.75 20.42 -5.42
C GLY A 20 7.02 20.67 -6.75
N ILE A 21 6.00 19.85 -7.05
CA ILE A 21 5.18 19.97 -8.27
C ILE A 21 3.76 20.42 -7.92
N ASP A 22 3.07 21.05 -8.87
CA ASP A 22 1.65 21.38 -8.72
C ASP A 22 0.82 20.08 -8.68
N PRO A 23 -0.08 19.88 -7.70
CA PRO A 23 -0.96 18.71 -7.63
C PRO A 23 -1.80 18.49 -8.90
N ARG A 24 -2.14 19.55 -9.65
CA ARG A 24 -2.84 19.45 -10.94
C ARG A 24 -2.02 18.69 -11.98
N MET A 25 -0.70 18.70 -11.86
CA MET A 25 0.19 17.96 -12.75
C MET A 25 0.14 16.45 -12.50
N MET A 26 -0.41 15.97 -11.39
CA MET A 26 -0.54 14.53 -11.13
C MET A 26 -1.54 13.85 -12.06
N THR A 27 -2.56 14.57 -12.53
CA THR A 27 -3.59 14.09 -13.46
C THR A 27 -3.38 14.55 -14.91
N SER A 28 -2.43 15.46 -15.15
CA SER A 28 -2.12 15.98 -16.49
C SER A 28 -1.63 14.89 -17.47
N SER A 29 -1.94 15.06 -18.75
CA SER A 29 -1.48 14.21 -19.85
C SER A 29 0.00 14.41 -20.22
N GLN A 30 0.63 15.47 -19.69
CA GLN A 30 2.02 15.83 -20.03
C GLN A 30 3.00 14.71 -19.63
N ARG A 31 3.87 14.31 -20.57
CA ARG A 31 4.83 13.19 -20.41
C ARG A 31 6.25 13.64 -20.02
N ALA A 32 6.37 14.75 -19.29
CA ALA A 32 7.68 15.24 -18.85
C ALA A 32 8.33 14.27 -17.86
N LYS A 33 9.63 13.98 -18.02
CA LYS A 33 10.40 13.09 -17.12
C LYS A 33 10.33 13.54 -15.66
N LYS A 34 10.30 14.86 -15.42
CA LYS A 34 10.15 15.46 -14.08
C LYS A 34 8.81 15.12 -13.41
N LEU A 35 7.76 14.83 -14.19
CA LEU A 35 6.42 14.46 -13.70
C LEU A 35 6.20 12.95 -13.64
N ALA A 36 6.92 12.18 -14.47
CA ALA A 36 6.77 10.73 -14.52
C ALA A 36 7.12 10.07 -13.18
N ARG A 37 8.26 10.42 -12.59
CA ARG A 37 8.72 9.85 -11.32
C ARG A 37 7.73 10.11 -10.16
N PRO A 38 7.31 11.36 -9.87
CA PRO A 38 6.32 11.62 -8.81
C PRO A 38 5.01 10.86 -9.00
N ARG A 39 4.50 10.74 -10.24
CA ARG A 39 3.27 10.00 -10.51
C ARG A 39 3.42 8.50 -10.24
N GLN A 40 4.54 7.91 -10.66
CA GLN A 40 4.82 6.50 -10.40
C GLN A 40 4.94 6.23 -8.90
N VAL A 41 5.61 7.10 -8.15
CA VAL A 41 5.70 7.03 -6.69
C VAL A 41 4.30 7.13 -6.06
N ALA A 42 3.47 8.09 -6.49
CA ALA A 42 2.10 8.20 -5.98
C ALA A 42 1.24 6.96 -6.28
N MET A 43 1.35 6.39 -7.49
CA MET A 43 0.64 5.16 -7.86
C MET A 43 1.07 3.99 -6.99
N TRP A 44 2.38 3.83 -6.76
CA TRP A 44 2.94 2.81 -5.87
C TRP A 44 2.44 2.97 -4.44
N ILE A 45 2.47 4.20 -3.90
CA ILE A 45 1.97 4.50 -2.56
C ILE A 45 0.47 4.18 -2.45
N VAL A 46 -0.36 4.60 -3.40
CA VAL A 46 -1.81 4.31 -3.38
C VAL A 46 -2.06 2.81 -3.42
N ALA A 47 -1.39 2.08 -4.33
CA ALA A 47 -1.52 0.63 -4.43
C ALA A 47 -1.12 -0.08 -3.12
N ARG A 48 -0.20 0.50 -2.36
CA ARG A 48 0.29 -0.07 -1.10
C ARG A 48 -0.61 0.24 0.09
N ILE A 49 -1.11 1.47 0.22
CA ILE A 49 -1.92 1.88 1.40
C ILE A 49 -3.41 1.53 1.21
N MET A 50 -3.89 1.46 -0.04
CA MET A 50 -5.29 1.21 -0.38
C MET A 50 -5.45 -0.08 -1.21
N PRO A 51 -5.33 -1.26 -0.60
CA PRO A 51 -5.46 -2.55 -1.30
C PRO A 51 -6.87 -2.80 -1.84
N SER A 52 -7.88 -2.08 -1.35
CA SER A 52 -9.26 -2.14 -1.87
C SER A 52 -9.42 -1.55 -3.27
N LEU A 53 -8.44 -0.75 -3.73
CA LEU A 53 -8.45 -0.16 -5.06
C LEU A 53 -7.77 -1.08 -6.07
N SER A 54 -8.47 -1.37 -7.16
CA SER A 54 -7.91 -2.09 -8.31
C SER A 54 -7.03 -1.19 -9.18
N MET A 55 -6.08 -1.79 -9.92
CA MET A 55 -5.19 -1.07 -10.85
C MET A 55 -5.93 -0.18 -11.86
N PRO A 56 -7.09 -0.59 -12.44
CA PRO A 56 -7.89 0.29 -13.29
C PRO A 56 -8.49 1.48 -12.56
N GLN A 57 -8.94 1.31 -11.30
CA GLN A 57 -9.45 2.42 -10.49
C GLN A 57 -8.36 3.44 -10.18
N ILE A 58 -7.15 2.97 -9.86
CA ILE A 58 -5.98 3.83 -9.67
C ILE A 58 -5.70 4.59 -10.98
N GLY A 59 -5.61 3.90 -12.12
CA GLY A 59 -5.36 4.53 -13.42
C GLY A 59 -6.35 5.65 -13.77
N ARG A 60 -7.65 5.43 -13.50
CA ARG A 60 -8.70 6.46 -13.67
C ARG A 60 -8.44 7.70 -12.84
N ALA A 61 -8.06 7.53 -11.57
CA ALA A 61 -7.78 8.64 -10.67
C ALA A 61 -6.53 9.46 -11.03
N PHE A 62 -5.60 8.91 -11.82
CA PHE A 62 -4.39 9.60 -12.31
C PHE A 62 -4.54 10.16 -13.75
N GLY A 63 -5.77 10.47 -14.16
CA GLY A 63 -6.08 11.07 -15.46
C GLY A 63 -6.45 10.05 -16.54
N ASN A 64 -7.30 9.06 -16.20
CA ASN A 64 -7.76 8.03 -17.14
C ASN A 64 -6.62 7.27 -17.84
N ARG A 65 -5.59 6.92 -17.07
CA ARG A 65 -4.45 6.13 -17.59
C ARG A 65 -4.80 4.65 -17.63
N ASP A 66 -4.24 3.96 -18.62
CA ASP A 66 -4.36 2.52 -18.74
C ASP A 66 -3.81 1.82 -17.50
N HIS A 67 -4.50 0.77 -17.04
CA HIS A 67 -4.09 -0.03 -15.89
C HIS A 67 -2.69 -0.65 -16.07
N THR A 68 -2.29 -0.95 -17.32
CA THR A 68 -0.93 -1.40 -17.65
C THR A 68 0.11 -0.34 -17.30
N THR A 69 -0.18 0.96 -17.50
CA THR A 69 0.70 2.07 -17.10
C THR A 69 0.92 2.09 -15.59
N VAL A 70 -0.13 1.78 -14.82
CA VAL A 70 -0.04 1.68 -13.35
C VAL A 70 0.86 0.52 -12.97
N ILE A 71 0.64 -0.67 -13.55
CA ILE A 71 1.46 -1.87 -13.30
C ILE A 71 2.93 -1.62 -13.63
N HIS A 72 3.22 -1.04 -14.80
CA HIS A 72 4.58 -0.66 -15.18
C HIS A 72 5.18 0.38 -14.22
N GLY A 73 4.39 1.35 -13.77
CA GLY A 73 4.82 2.36 -12.80
C GLY A 73 5.21 1.74 -11.45
N VAL A 74 4.35 0.88 -10.90
CA VAL A 74 4.56 0.19 -9.62
C VAL A 74 5.83 -0.66 -9.68
N ARG A 75 5.96 -1.52 -10.68
CA ARG A 75 7.17 -2.36 -10.88
C ARG A 75 8.43 -1.52 -11.01
N LYS A 76 8.35 -0.38 -11.72
CA LYS A 76 9.53 0.47 -11.89
C LYS A 76 10.01 1.08 -10.59
N ILE A 77 9.09 1.48 -9.71
CA ILE A 77 9.45 1.99 -8.39
C ILE A 77 10.04 0.88 -7.51
N GLU A 78 9.51 -0.34 -7.56
CA GLU A 78 10.08 -1.48 -6.84
C GLU A 78 11.51 -1.79 -7.28
N GLU A 79 11.78 -1.84 -8.59
CA GLU A 79 13.15 -1.99 -9.12
C GLU A 79 14.07 -0.86 -8.64
N MET A 80 13.61 0.39 -8.69
CA MET A 80 14.40 1.54 -8.27
C MET A 80 14.71 1.50 -6.77
N ARG A 81 13.74 1.09 -5.94
CA ARG A 81 13.96 0.89 -4.50
C ARG A 81 14.96 -0.23 -4.22
N GLY A 82 14.96 -1.29 -5.02
CA GLY A 82 15.94 -2.38 -4.90
C GLY A 82 17.37 -1.97 -5.28
N ASN A 83 17.51 -1.05 -6.24
CA ASN A 83 18.81 -0.61 -6.75
C ASN A 83 19.41 0.58 -5.98
N ASP A 84 18.59 1.45 -5.40
CA ASP A 84 19.01 2.67 -4.73
C ASP A 84 18.42 2.76 -3.30
N PRO A 85 19.24 2.51 -2.26
CA PRO A 85 18.77 2.53 -0.88
C PRO A 85 18.35 3.93 -0.42
N ALA A 86 18.98 5.00 -0.92
CA ALA A 86 18.61 6.37 -0.57
C ALA A 86 17.24 6.74 -1.17
N PHE A 87 16.96 6.26 -2.39
CA PHE A 87 15.64 6.38 -2.99
C PHE A 87 14.58 5.59 -2.22
N ALA A 88 14.91 4.37 -1.77
CA ALA A 88 14.01 3.58 -0.94
C ALA A 88 13.62 4.29 0.35
N GLU A 89 14.61 4.82 1.08
CA GLU A 89 14.38 5.58 2.31
C GLU A 89 13.49 6.81 2.09
N LEU A 90 13.70 7.55 0.99
CA LEU A 90 12.87 8.70 0.64
C LEU A 90 11.40 8.29 0.39
N VAL A 91 11.18 7.24 -0.40
CA VAL A 91 9.83 6.79 -0.77
C VAL A 91 9.11 6.18 0.44
N ASP A 92 9.82 5.38 1.24
CA ASP A 92 9.27 4.78 2.46
C ASP A 92 8.99 5.84 3.53
N GLY A 93 9.88 6.81 3.70
CA GLY A 93 9.66 7.96 4.58
C GLY A 93 8.42 8.77 4.18
N LEU A 94 8.23 9.01 2.88
CA LEU A 94 7.03 9.69 2.37
C LEU A 94 5.75 8.87 2.64
N ARG A 95 5.81 7.55 2.43
CA ARG A 95 4.71 6.63 2.71
C ARG A 95 4.32 6.65 4.19
N LEU A 96 5.32 6.55 5.08
CA LEU A 96 5.12 6.61 6.53
C LEU A 96 4.53 7.95 6.97
N SER A 97 5.02 9.06 6.41
CA SER A 97 4.48 10.40 6.69
C SER A 97 3.00 10.51 6.32
N ILE A 98 2.59 9.97 5.16
CA ILE A 98 1.19 9.95 4.73
C ILE A 98 0.33 9.14 5.69
N VAL A 99 0.79 7.96 6.09
CA VAL A 99 0.07 7.09 7.04
C VAL A 99 -0.04 7.75 8.42
N GLN A 100 1.02 8.37 8.90
CA GLN A 100 1.03 9.11 10.17
C GLN A 100 0.03 10.28 10.16
N GLN A 101 -0.03 11.04 9.05
CA GLN A 101 -0.99 12.15 8.91
C GLN A 101 -2.44 11.66 8.92
N VAL A 102 -2.71 10.52 8.30
CA VAL A 102 -4.06 9.94 8.28
C VAL A 102 -4.45 9.40 9.66
N THR A 103 -3.56 8.64 10.30
CA THR A 103 -3.82 8.02 11.60
C THR A 103 -3.95 9.04 12.74
N ALA A 104 -3.17 10.13 12.72
CA ALA A 104 -3.26 11.21 13.71
C ALA A 104 -4.60 11.97 13.64
N GLN A 105 -5.28 11.94 12.49
CA GLN A 105 -6.52 12.67 12.25
C GLN A 105 -7.78 11.82 12.56
N ILE A 106 -7.64 10.51 12.74
CA ILE A 106 -8.70 9.63 13.24
C ILE A 106 -8.78 9.85 14.76
N GLY A 107 -9.43 10.93 15.15
CA GLY A 107 -9.89 11.11 16.53
C GLY A 107 -10.77 9.95 16.98
N ALA A 108 -10.87 9.75 18.29
CA ALA A 108 -11.47 8.60 18.98
C ALA A 108 -12.92 8.19 18.60
N ASP A 109 -13.59 8.87 17.66
CA ASP A 109 -15.02 8.72 17.33
C ASP A 109 -15.38 7.58 16.34
N GLN A 110 -14.41 6.96 15.67
CA GLN A 110 -14.67 5.84 14.73
C GLN A 110 -13.85 4.61 15.10
N LEU A 111 -14.01 4.18 16.35
CA LEU A 111 -13.32 3.06 16.95
C LEU A 111 -14.22 1.80 16.96
N ALA A 112 -14.36 1.06 15.85
CA ALA A 112 -14.86 -0.33 15.95
C ALA A 112 -14.55 -1.25 14.76
N ALA A 113 -14.95 -0.97 13.51
CA ALA A 113 -15.13 -2.06 12.54
C ALA A 113 -14.12 -2.11 11.36
N GLU A 114 -13.61 -1.00 10.84
CA GLU A 114 -12.79 -1.01 9.61
C GLU A 114 -11.27 -1.03 9.85
N ARG A 115 -10.84 -1.10 11.12
CA ARG A 115 -9.45 -0.83 11.56
C ARG A 115 -8.40 -1.88 11.21
N MET A 116 -8.69 -2.97 10.51
CA MET A 116 -7.68 -4.01 10.29
C MET A 116 -6.89 -3.88 8.98
N ALA A 117 -7.42 -3.27 7.92
CA ALA A 117 -6.78 -3.44 6.60
C ALA A 117 -5.57 -2.53 6.35
N VAL A 118 -5.52 -1.33 6.96
CA VAL A 118 -4.49 -0.31 6.63
C VAL A 118 -3.27 -0.39 7.56
N CYS A 119 -3.38 -1.03 8.73
CA CYS A 119 -2.33 -1.01 9.76
C CYS A 119 -1.51 -2.30 9.94
N VAL A 120 -1.95 -3.48 9.50
CA VAL A 120 -1.19 -4.75 9.75
C VAL A 120 -0.29 -5.20 8.60
N ALA A 121 -0.42 -4.65 7.39
CA ALA A 121 0.38 -5.14 6.26
C ALA A 121 1.83 -4.62 6.24
N ASP A 122 2.15 -3.48 6.86
CA ASP A 122 3.51 -2.92 6.84
C ASP A 122 4.33 -3.18 8.11
N ALA A 123 3.70 -3.57 9.22
CA ALA A 123 4.44 -4.10 10.38
C ALA A 123 5.12 -5.44 10.03
N PHE A 124 4.53 -6.20 9.10
CA PHE A 124 5.03 -7.49 8.69
C PHE A 124 6.18 -7.40 7.67
N GLU A 125 6.13 -6.46 6.72
CA GLU A 125 7.12 -6.42 5.63
C GLU A 125 8.46 -5.77 6.03
N VAL A 126 8.45 -4.73 6.89
CA VAL A 126 9.69 -4.11 7.40
C VAL A 126 10.37 -5.02 8.43
N ALA A 127 9.60 -5.75 9.26
CA ALA A 127 10.13 -6.75 10.18
C ALA A 127 10.66 -8.00 9.44
N ALA A 128 9.92 -8.50 8.43
CA ALA A 128 10.36 -9.65 7.63
C ALA A 128 11.59 -9.32 6.76
N LEU A 129 11.71 -8.14 6.17
CA LEU A 129 12.90 -7.73 5.41
C LEU A 129 14.14 -7.56 6.28
N THR A 130 13.96 -7.15 7.55
CA THR A 130 15.07 -7.02 8.51
C THR A 130 15.50 -8.39 9.05
N LEU A 131 14.55 -9.29 9.35
CA LEU A 131 14.83 -10.64 9.84
C LEU A 131 15.33 -11.61 8.75
N ALA A 132 14.82 -11.50 7.53
CA ALA A 132 15.21 -12.38 6.41
C ALA A 132 16.66 -12.17 5.93
N ARG A 133 17.33 -11.10 6.35
CA ARG A 133 18.78 -10.91 6.15
C ARG A 133 19.65 -11.67 7.17
N THR A 134 19.07 -12.17 8.26
CA THR A 134 19.78 -12.83 9.36
C THR A 134 19.33 -14.27 9.62
N ASP A 135 18.04 -14.61 9.47
CA ASP A 135 17.55 -16.00 9.54
C ASP A 135 16.12 -16.15 8.96
N PRO A 136 15.94 -16.76 7.77
CA PRO A 136 14.63 -16.89 7.13
C PRO A 136 13.68 -17.89 7.84
N GLU A 137 14.20 -18.83 8.63
CA GLU A 137 13.39 -19.84 9.30
C GLU A 137 12.72 -19.26 10.57
N ALA A 138 13.42 -18.38 11.29
CA ALA A 138 12.89 -17.65 12.43
C ALA A 138 11.73 -16.72 12.04
N ALA A 139 11.82 -16.07 10.87
CA ALA A 139 10.76 -15.25 10.33
C ALA A 139 9.48 -16.07 10.06
N MET A 140 9.60 -17.25 9.41
CA MET A 140 8.45 -18.12 9.16
C MET A 140 7.77 -18.60 10.45
N ARG A 141 8.53 -18.94 11.49
CA ARG A 141 7.96 -19.38 12.79
C ARG A 141 7.23 -18.24 13.52
N ALA A 142 7.80 -17.05 13.51
CA ALA A 142 7.18 -15.88 14.17
C ALA A 142 5.84 -15.50 13.53
N PHE A 143 5.68 -15.77 12.24
CA PHE A 143 4.54 -15.30 11.46
C PHE A 143 3.51 -16.37 11.07
N ALA A 144 3.85 -17.65 11.20
CA ALA A 144 2.93 -18.78 11.01
C ALA A 144 1.57 -18.63 11.74
N PRO A 145 1.49 -18.22 13.03
CA PRO A 145 0.19 -18.10 13.70
C PRO A 145 -0.69 -16.98 13.13
N LEU A 146 -0.08 -15.92 12.59
CA LEU A 146 -0.78 -14.81 11.95
C LEU A 146 -1.35 -15.20 10.58
N ALA A 147 -0.57 -15.96 9.80
CA ALA A 147 -1.04 -16.54 8.54
C ALA A 147 -2.17 -17.56 8.76
N GLN A 148 -2.06 -18.39 9.81
CA GLN A 148 -3.12 -19.33 10.20
C GLN A 148 -4.39 -18.61 10.67
N ALA A 149 -4.28 -17.48 11.39
CA ALA A 149 -5.44 -16.69 11.81
C ALA A 149 -6.15 -16.01 10.63
N LEU A 150 -5.42 -15.65 9.57
CA LEU A 150 -5.98 -15.00 8.38
C LEU A 150 -6.54 -16.01 7.36
N LEU A 151 -5.99 -17.20 7.28
CA LEU A 151 -6.44 -18.28 6.39
C LEU A 151 -7.40 -19.27 7.07
N GLY A 152 -7.49 -19.26 8.40
CA GLY A 152 -8.21 -20.21 9.24
C GLY A 152 -9.65 -19.82 9.56
N GLY A 153 -10.38 -19.33 8.57
CA GLY A 153 -11.84 -19.13 8.61
C GLY A 153 -12.57 -20.12 7.71
N SER A 154 -12.27 -21.41 7.81
CA SER A 154 -13.09 -22.47 7.22
C SER A 154 -13.10 -23.65 8.16
N SER A 155 -14.08 -23.60 9.06
CA SER A 155 -14.57 -24.72 9.82
C SER A 155 -14.81 -25.90 8.86
N LEU A 156 -13.94 -26.90 8.89
CA LEU A 156 -14.31 -28.25 8.47
C LEU A 156 -15.23 -28.79 9.56
N GLN A 157 -16.51 -28.42 9.49
CA GLN A 157 -17.59 -29.22 10.04
C GLN A 157 -18.23 -29.96 8.87
N SER A 158 -18.15 -31.28 8.98
CA SER A 158 -19.08 -32.30 8.47
C SER A 158 -18.30 -33.50 7.92
N GLU A 159 -17.65 -34.21 8.84
CA GLU A 159 -17.47 -35.65 8.71
C GLU A 159 -18.86 -36.27 8.99
N GLU A 160 -19.74 -36.22 8.00
CA GLU A 160 -20.98 -36.99 8.01
C GLU A 160 -20.67 -38.32 7.33
N ALA A 161 -20.36 -39.30 8.16
CA ALA A 161 -20.22 -40.69 7.77
C ALA A 161 -21.51 -41.16 7.08
N MET A 162 -21.41 -41.51 5.80
CA MET A 162 -22.36 -42.41 5.14
C MET A 162 -22.11 -43.84 5.64
N PRO A 163 -23.09 -44.54 6.24
CA PRO A 163 -23.08 -45.99 6.24
C PRO A 163 -23.70 -46.48 4.93
N CYS A 164 -22.89 -47.10 4.07
CA CYS A 164 -23.38 -48.14 3.16
C CYS A 164 -23.41 -49.45 3.94
N GLY A 165 -24.59 -50.01 4.18
CA GLY A 165 -24.77 -51.35 4.75
C GLY A 165 -25.98 -51.46 5.66
#